data_AF-A0AAW0TXC5-F1
#
_entry.id   AF-A0AAW0TXC5-F1
#
_cell.length_a   1.000
_cell.length_b   1.000
_cell.length_c   1.000
_cell.angle_alpha   90.00
_cell.angle_beta   90.00
_cell.angle_gamma   90.00
#
_symmetry.space_group_name_H-M   'P 1'
#
loop_
_entity.id
_entity.type
_entity.pdbx_description
1 polymer ?
#
loop_
_entity_poly.entity_id
_entity_poly.type
_entity_poly.pdbx_seq_one_letter_code
_entity_poly.pdbx_strand_id
1 'polypeptide(L)'
;MFPDWDRSEPKPAHQPMAVPVDIASRLQRFHEMPSAWWVGQFISYMMRIRPEMQQIINQVQMQLNFSHPIVGVHVRRTDKTSEAKLFPIEEYMIHVENYYHSLDLKSPLGVPAHRRVFLASDQSSLITEAKKK
;
A
#
# COMPACT_ATOMS: atom_id res chain seq x y z
N MET A 1 28.80 -7.04 -10.15
CA MET A 1 27.86 -7.73 -9.24
C MET A 1 27.91 -6.96 -7.93
N PHE A 2 26.79 -6.44 -7.44
CA PHE A 2 26.75 -5.81 -6.11
C PHE A 2 26.94 -6.91 -5.04
N PRO A 3 27.66 -6.65 -3.94
CA PRO A 3 27.85 -7.63 -2.88
C PRO A 3 26.52 -7.99 -2.20
N ASP A 4 26.44 -9.22 -1.71
CA ASP A 4 25.34 -9.69 -0.87
C ASP A 4 25.38 -8.92 0.46
N TRP A 5 24.53 -7.90 0.57
CA TRP A 5 24.52 -6.92 1.66
C TRP A 5 24.12 -7.54 3.01
N ASP A 6 23.45 -8.69 2.99
CA ASP A 6 23.18 -9.51 4.17
C ASP A 6 24.45 -10.13 4.76
N ARG A 7 25.52 -10.25 3.96
CA ARG A 7 26.77 -10.93 4.35
C ARG A 7 27.98 -9.99 4.43
N SER A 8 27.79 -8.69 4.23
CA SER A 8 28.89 -7.72 4.26
C SER A 8 29.28 -7.35 5.69
N GLU A 9 30.58 -7.43 5.98
CA GLU A 9 31.19 -6.98 7.25
C GLU A 9 32.35 -6.01 6.95
N PRO A 10 32.32 -4.76 7.45
CA PRO A 10 31.28 -4.19 8.32
C PRO A 10 30.00 -3.84 7.54
N LYS A 11 28.86 -3.80 8.24
CA LYS A 11 27.59 -3.34 7.66
C LYS A 11 27.69 -1.90 7.13
N PRO A 12 27.22 -1.62 5.91
CA PRO A 12 27.19 -0.27 5.37
C PRO A 12 26.34 0.70 6.21
N ALA A 13 26.82 1.93 6.37
CA ALA A 13 26.11 2.98 7.11
C ALA A 13 24.81 3.46 6.43
N HIS A 14 24.67 3.25 5.12
CA HIS A 14 23.57 3.76 4.30
C HIS A 14 22.51 2.67 4.02
N GLN A 15 22.14 1.91 5.04
CA GLN A 15 21.08 0.91 4.96
C GLN A 15 19.85 1.36 5.76
N PRO A 16 18.62 1.01 5.34
CA PRO A 16 17.45 1.15 6.19
C PRO A 16 17.70 0.50 7.56
N MET A 17 17.32 1.11 8.68
CA MET A 17 16.40 2.24 8.83
C MET A 17 17.06 3.63 8.87
N ALA A 18 18.31 3.78 8.41
CA ALA A 18 19.02 5.05 8.46
C ALA A 18 18.35 6.14 7.60
N VAL A 19 18.42 7.38 8.09
CA VAL A 19 17.94 8.60 7.41
C VAL A 19 19.06 9.64 7.45
N PRO A 20 19.26 10.44 6.38
CA PRO A 20 20.29 11.48 6.37
C PRO A 20 20.09 12.51 7.51
N VAL A 21 21.18 12.79 8.23
CA VAL A 21 21.17 13.61 9.46
C VAL A 21 20.69 15.05 9.21
N ASP A 22 20.98 15.58 8.03
CA ASP A 22 20.63 16.94 7.59
C ASP A 22 19.12 17.14 7.41
N ILE A 23 18.36 16.07 7.13
CA ILE A 23 16.89 16.12 6.97
C ILE A 23 16.13 15.44 8.11
N ALA A 24 16.80 14.66 8.97
CA ALA A 24 16.16 13.86 10.01
C ALA A 24 15.24 14.67 10.92
N SER A 25 15.71 15.81 11.45
CA SER A 25 14.92 16.65 12.36
C SER A 25 13.72 17.32 11.69
N ARG A 26 13.76 17.51 10.37
CA ARG A 26 12.64 18.04 9.59
C ARG A 26 11.63 16.93 9.35
N LEU A 27 12.07 15.76 8.91
CA LEU A 27 11.20 14.62 8.65
C LEU A 27 10.43 14.16 9.89
N GLN A 28 11.09 14.11 11.06
CA GLN A 28 10.42 13.74 12.32
C GLN A 28 9.26 14.66 12.69
N ARG A 29 9.26 15.91 12.22
CA ARG A 29 8.15 16.86 12.46
C ARG A 29 6.96 16.64 11.52
N PHE A 30 7.16 15.95 10.39
CA PHE A 30 6.14 15.80 9.35
C PHE A 30 5.69 14.36 9.12
N HIS A 31 6.46 13.35 9.55
CA HIS A 31 6.18 11.95 9.26
C HIS A 31 6.51 11.06 10.46
N GLU A 32 5.56 10.21 10.85
CA GLU A 32 5.70 9.31 12.01
C GLU A 32 6.79 8.25 11.79
N MET A 33 7.11 7.92 10.54
CA MET A 33 8.15 6.96 10.17
C MET A 33 9.13 7.53 9.13
N PRO A 34 10.13 8.34 9.52
CA PRO A 34 11.06 9.01 8.61
C PRO A 34 11.83 8.07 7.68
N SER A 35 12.17 6.86 8.14
CA SER A 35 12.89 5.86 7.35
C SER A 35 12.07 5.36 6.16
N ALA A 36 10.76 5.14 6.34
CA ALA A 36 9.87 4.74 5.26
C ALA A 36 9.71 5.84 4.22
N TRP A 37 9.64 7.10 4.66
CA TRP A 37 9.64 8.24 3.75
C TRP A 37 10.94 8.30 2.93
N TRP A 38 12.09 8.08 3.58
CA TRP A 38 13.40 8.10 2.92
C TRP A 38 13.54 6.98 1.88
N VAL A 39 13.19 5.74 2.23
CA VAL A 39 13.13 4.62 1.28
C VAL A 39 12.14 4.90 0.15
N GLY A 40 11.02 5.54 0.47
CA GLY A 40 10.01 5.97 -0.48
C GLY A 40 10.56 6.87 -1.60
N GLN A 41 11.53 7.75 -1.31
CA GLN A 41 12.16 8.59 -2.34
C GLN A 41 12.83 7.76 -3.44
N PHE A 42 13.55 6.70 -3.06
CA PHE A 42 14.18 5.79 -4.02
C PHE A 42 13.14 5.02 -4.81
N ILE A 43 12.11 4.49 -4.14
CA ILE A 43 11.02 3.77 -4.81
C ILE A 43 10.31 4.67 -5.81
N SER A 44 9.95 5.91 -5.44
CA SER A 44 9.31 6.87 -6.33
C SER A 44 10.17 7.20 -7.56
N TYR A 45 11.49 7.33 -7.39
CA TYR A 45 12.40 7.58 -8.50
C TYR A 45 12.53 6.37 -9.44
N MET A 46 12.64 5.15 -8.88
CA MET A 46 12.73 3.91 -9.64
C MET A 46 11.43 3.60 -10.39
N MET A 47 10.28 3.89 -9.78
CA MET A 47 8.95 3.60 -10.30
C MET A 47 8.40 4.71 -11.21
N ARG A 48 9.25 5.57 -11.77
CA ARG A 48 8.79 6.60 -12.72
C ARG A 48 8.18 5.95 -13.96
N ILE A 49 6.89 6.19 -14.13
CA ILE A 49 6.07 5.59 -15.17
C ILE A 49 6.38 6.26 -16.51
N ARG A 50 6.58 5.46 -17.55
CA ARG A 50 6.72 5.97 -18.93
C ARG A 50 5.37 6.44 -19.47
N PRO A 51 5.31 7.42 -20.38
CA PRO A 51 4.04 7.93 -20.91
C PRO A 51 3.09 6.84 -21.42
N GLU A 52 3.61 5.81 -22.09
CA GLU A 52 2.83 4.69 -22.63
C GLU A 52 2.19 3.86 -21.51
N MET A 53 2.93 3.60 -20.44
CA MET A 53 2.41 2.89 -19.27
C MET A 53 1.38 3.73 -18.51
N GLN A 54 1.56 5.05 -18.46
CA GLN A 54 0.58 5.95 -17.86
C GLN A 54 -0.75 5.92 -18.60
N GLN A 55 -0.73 5.82 -19.93
CA GLN A 55 -1.94 5.66 -20.74
C GLN A 55 -2.68 4.36 -20.40
N ILE A 56 -1.96 3.25 -20.25
CA ILE A 56 -2.54 1.96 -19.85
C ILE A 56 -3.19 2.07 -18.46
N ILE A 57 -2.48 2.67 -17.49
CA ILE A 57 -3.01 2.86 -16.12
C ILE A 57 -4.29 3.70 -16.16
N ASN A 58 -4.31 4.80 -16.92
CA ASN A 58 -5.50 5.64 -17.04
C ASN A 58 -6.68 4.89 -17.66
N GLN A 59 -6.44 4.07 -18.69
CA GLN A 59 -7.47 3.25 -19.31
C GLN A 59 -8.05 2.23 -18.33
N VAL A 60 -7.21 1.54 -17.57
CA VAL A 60 -7.64 0.58 -16.55
C VAL A 60 -8.42 1.28 -15.43
N GLN A 61 -7.98 2.46 -14.99
CA GLN A 61 -8.71 3.25 -14.00
C GLN A 61 -10.12 3.62 -14.47
N MET A 62 -10.27 4.01 -15.74
CA MET A 62 -11.58 4.29 -16.34
C MET A 62 -12.45 3.03 -16.41
N GLN A 63 -11.91 1.90 -16.86
CA GLN A 63 -12.63 0.63 -16.95
C GLN A 63 -13.11 0.12 -15.59
N LEU A 64 -12.30 0.30 -14.54
CA LEU A 64 -12.63 -0.08 -13.16
C LEU A 64 -13.53 0.94 -12.47
N ASN A 65 -13.83 2.08 -13.10
CA ASN A 65 -14.50 3.23 -12.50
C ASN A 65 -13.83 3.66 -11.18
N PHE A 66 -12.49 3.65 -11.19
CA PHE A 66 -11.64 3.90 -10.03
C PHE A 66 -11.84 5.34 -9.54
N SER A 67 -12.41 5.49 -8.35
CA SER A 67 -12.80 6.78 -7.79
C SER A 67 -12.70 6.77 -6.28
N HIS A 68 -12.42 7.93 -5.68
CA HIS A 68 -12.28 8.12 -4.25
C HIS A 68 -13.62 8.49 -3.60
N PRO A 69 -13.82 8.18 -2.31
CA PRO A 69 -12.94 7.39 -1.44
C PRO A 69 -12.92 5.91 -1.83
N ILE A 70 -11.74 5.26 -1.69
CA ILE A 70 -11.54 3.83 -1.97
C ILE A 70 -10.49 3.27 -1.03
N VAL A 71 -10.70 2.05 -0.53
CA VAL A 71 -9.73 1.34 0.30
C VAL A 71 -9.07 0.24 -0.52
N GLY A 72 -7.73 0.25 -0.58
CA GLY A 72 -6.96 -0.82 -1.19
C GLY A 72 -6.78 -1.99 -0.21
N VAL A 73 -7.14 -3.20 -0.65
CA VAL A 73 -6.95 -4.44 0.12
C VAL A 73 -6.11 -5.38 -0.72
N HIS A 74 -4.96 -5.80 -0.19
CA HIS A 74 -4.09 -6.77 -0.83
C HIS A 74 -4.07 -8.07 -0.03
N VAL A 75 -4.58 -9.15 -0.62
CA VAL A 75 -4.64 -10.47 0.00
C VAL A 75 -3.75 -11.44 -0.77
N ARG A 76 -2.67 -11.87 -0.12
CA ARG A 76 -1.66 -12.76 -0.69
C ARG A 76 -1.79 -14.15 -0.06
N ARG A 77 -2.04 -15.20 -0.84
CA ARG A 77 -2.32 -16.56 -0.35
C ARG A 77 -1.37 -17.63 -0.89
N THR A 78 -1.17 -17.69 -2.20
CA THR A 78 -0.64 -18.89 -2.88
C THR A 78 0.86 -19.11 -2.69
N ASP A 79 1.65 -18.06 -2.50
CA ASP A 79 3.12 -18.14 -2.50
C ASP A 79 3.77 -17.98 -1.11
N LYS A 80 2.98 -17.75 -0.06
CA LYS A 80 3.47 -17.33 1.27
C LYS A 80 3.00 -18.16 2.46
N THR A 81 2.44 -19.34 2.23
CA THR A 81 1.89 -20.21 3.29
C THR A 81 2.91 -20.65 4.34
N SER A 82 4.22 -20.64 4.03
CA SER A 82 5.30 -20.92 4.99
C SER A 82 5.78 -19.70 5.77
N GLU A 83 5.57 -18.48 5.28
CA GLU A 83 6.12 -17.24 5.85
C GLU A 83 5.09 -16.43 6.63
N ALA A 84 3.81 -16.54 6.25
CA ALA A 84 2.73 -15.75 6.82
C ALA A 84 1.47 -16.59 7.08
N LYS A 85 0.70 -16.19 8.08
CA LYS A 85 -0.61 -16.80 8.36
C LYS A 85 -1.60 -16.43 7.26
N LEU A 86 -2.44 -17.39 6.89
CA LEU A 86 -3.59 -17.16 6.03
C LEU A 86 -4.72 -16.52 6.85
N PHE A 87 -5.25 -15.41 6.37
CA PHE A 87 -6.39 -14.73 6.98
C PHE A 87 -7.62 -14.79 6.06
N PRO A 88 -8.82 -15.03 6.61
CA PRO A 88 -10.07 -14.91 5.87
C PRO A 88 -10.31 -13.46 5.44
N ILE A 89 -11.14 -13.25 4.41
CA ILE A 89 -11.35 -11.90 3.85
C ILE A 89 -12.03 -10.96 4.85
N GLU A 90 -12.86 -11.49 5.74
CA GLU A 90 -13.59 -10.77 6.76
C GLU A 90 -12.68 -10.00 7.71
N GLU A 91 -11.53 -10.57 8.09
CA GLU A 91 -10.53 -9.91 8.93
C GLU A 91 -10.05 -8.59 8.30
N TYR A 92 -9.84 -8.58 6.98
CA TYR A 92 -9.49 -7.35 6.25
C TYR A 92 -10.67 -6.38 6.22
N MET A 93 -11.89 -6.88 6.03
CA MET A 93 -13.08 -6.05 5.91
C MET A 93 -13.45 -5.33 7.22
N ILE A 94 -13.07 -5.86 8.39
CA ILE A 94 -13.20 -5.15 9.68
C ILE A 94 -12.47 -3.80 9.63
N HIS A 95 -11.25 -3.77 9.10
CA HIS A 95 -10.46 -2.54 9.01
C HIS A 95 -11.01 -1.58 7.94
N VAL A 96 -11.50 -2.11 6.82
CA VAL A 96 -12.18 -1.33 5.77
C VAL A 96 -13.42 -0.63 6.34
N GLU A 97 -14.23 -1.36 7.09
CA GLU A 97 -15.45 -0.88 7.71
C GLU A 97 -15.16 0.24 8.72
N ASN A 98 -14.17 0.03 9.59
CA ASN A 98 -13.75 1.04 10.56
C ASN A 98 -13.24 2.33 9.90
N TYR A 99 -12.52 2.21 8.78
CA TYR A 99 -12.07 3.37 8.01
C TYR A 99 -13.27 4.15 7.46
N TYR A 100 -14.24 3.48 6.83
CA TYR A 100 -15.43 4.16 6.30
C TYR A 100 -16.29 4.76 7.40
N HIS A 101 -16.45 4.11 8.55
CA HIS A 101 -17.10 4.72 9.70
C HIS A 101 -16.40 6.02 10.13
N SER A 102 -15.07 6.04 10.17
CA SER A 102 -14.32 7.25 10.50
C SER A 102 -14.48 8.36 9.46
N LEU A 103 -14.68 8.00 8.17
CA LEU A 103 -14.96 8.96 7.10
C LEU A 103 -16.37 9.51 7.20
N ASP A 104 -17.36 8.65 7.42
CA ASP A 104 -18.77 9.02 7.55
C ASP A 104 -18.96 10.02 8.71
N LEU A 105 -18.27 9.81 9.84
CA LEU A 105 -18.27 10.73 10.98
C LEU A 105 -17.65 12.10 10.67
N LYS A 106 -16.73 12.18 9.71
CA LYS A 106 -16.06 13.42 9.28
C LYS A 106 -16.79 14.09 8.11
N SER A 107 -17.83 13.47 7.56
CA SER A 107 -18.54 13.99 6.39
C SER A 107 -19.25 15.31 6.75
N PRO A 108 -18.89 16.45 6.12
CA PRO A 108 -19.45 17.75 6.46
C PRO A 108 -20.96 17.86 6.19
N LEU A 109 -21.51 16.95 5.37
CA LEU A 109 -22.89 16.98 4.89
C LEU A 109 -23.76 15.85 5.45
N GLY A 110 -23.22 15.00 6.34
CA GLY A 110 -23.95 13.84 6.88
C GLY A 110 -24.33 12.79 5.84
N VAL A 111 -23.88 12.94 4.59
CA VAL A 111 -24.05 11.94 3.52
C VAL A 111 -22.95 10.89 3.66
N PRO A 112 -23.29 9.60 3.85
CA PRO A 112 -22.30 8.54 3.92
C PRO A 112 -21.49 8.42 2.63
N ALA A 113 -20.20 8.12 2.76
CA ALA A 113 -19.35 7.87 1.61
C ALA A 113 -19.78 6.59 0.87
N HIS A 114 -19.70 6.61 -0.46
CA HIS A 114 -19.77 5.38 -1.23
C HIS A 114 -18.58 4.48 -0.86
N ARG A 115 -18.86 3.32 -0.28
CA ARG A 115 -17.84 2.38 0.18
C ARG A 115 -17.30 1.56 -0.99
N ARG A 116 -16.08 1.86 -1.42
CA ARG A 116 -15.38 1.18 -2.52
C ARG A 116 -14.16 0.42 -1.99
N VAL A 117 -13.92 -0.77 -2.53
CA VAL A 117 -12.73 -1.58 -2.23
C VAL A 117 -12.02 -1.95 -3.51
N PHE A 118 -10.72 -1.66 -3.59
CA PHE A 118 -9.84 -2.17 -4.64
C PHE A 118 -9.12 -3.41 -4.09
N LEU A 119 -9.56 -4.59 -4.53
CA LEU A 119 -9.02 -5.88 -4.07
C LEU A 119 -7.95 -6.39 -5.03
N ALA A 120 -6.72 -6.52 -4.55
CA ALA A 120 -5.62 -7.19 -5.24
C ALA A 120 -5.36 -8.55 -4.58
N SER A 121 -5.35 -9.63 -5.36
CA SER A 121 -5.01 -10.96 -4.85
C SER A 121 -4.39 -11.85 -5.91
N ASP A 122 -3.54 -12.77 -5.48
CA ASP A 122 -2.97 -13.86 -6.27
C ASP A 122 -3.93 -15.06 -6.41
N GLN A 123 -5.06 -15.07 -5.70
CA GLN A 123 -6.08 -16.11 -5.78
C GLN A 123 -7.38 -15.58 -6.43
N SER A 124 -7.70 -16.07 -7.63
CA SER A 124 -8.85 -15.60 -8.42
C SER A 124 -10.22 -15.84 -7.74
N SER A 125 -10.37 -16.94 -6.99
CA SER A 125 -11.63 -17.24 -6.31
C SER A 125 -12.00 -16.27 -5.18
N LEU A 126 -11.02 -15.50 -4.68
CA LEU A 126 -11.24 -14.51 -3.62
C LEU A 126 -12.16 -13.37 -4.06
N ILE A 127 -12.10 -12.96 -5.33
CA ILE A 127 -12.94 -11.88 -5.86
C ILE A 127 -14.42 -12.28 -5.78
N THR A 128 -14.73 -13.53 -6.10
CA THR A 128 -16.10 -14.06 -6.02
C THR A 128 -16.53 -14.25 -4.57
N GLU A 129 -15.64 -14.68 -3.69
CA GLU A 129 -15.88 -14.80 -2.25
C GLU A 129 -16.22 -13.44 -1.63
N ALA A 130 -15.39 -12.42 -1.89
CA ALA A 130 -15.52 -11.07 -1.34
C ALA A 130 -16.78 -10.33 -1.82
N LYS A 131 -17.34 -10.70 -2.98
CA LYS A 131 -18.60 -10.13 -3.48
C LYS A 131 -19.85 -10.78 -2.87
N LYS A 132 -19.72 -12.00 -2.35
CA LYS A 132 -20.85 -12.77 -1.78
C LYS A 132 -21.06 -12.50 -0.30
N LYS A 133 -19.98 -12.14 0.40
CA LYS A 133 -19.95 -11.77 1.81
C LYS A 133 -20.16 -10.27 1.94
#